data_AF-A0A7C1Q8F6-F1
#
_entry.id   AF-A0A7C1Q8F6-F1
#
_cell.length_a   1.000
_cell.length_b   1.000
_cell.length_c   1.000
_cell.angle_alpha   90.00
_cell.angle_beta   90.00
_cell.angle_gamma   90.00
#
_symmetry.space_group_name_H-M   'P 1'
#
loop_
_entity.id
_entity.type
_entity.pdbx_description
1 polymer ?
#
loop_
_entity_poly.entity_id
_entity_poly.type
_entity_poly.pdbx_seq_one_letter_code
_entity_poly.pdbx_strand_id
1 'polypeptide(L)'
;MFKVFSGKGFQITFENGYTISTMFDTLNYCKNKELGETSYDKTYKHAELTECINAEIAIWENDKDGNRYLWVTKQAYESIEGEEAHDDVEGWVTTDKWLRYINWTADRTAGVNK
;
A
#
# COMPACT_ATOMS: atom_id res chain seq x y z
N MET A 1 0.14 14.50 2.12
CA MET A 1 1.55 14.37 1.66
C MET A 1 1.66 13.27 0.61
N PHE A 2 2.38 13.52 -0.49
CA PHE A 2 2.79 12.50 -1.45
C PHE A 2 4.27 12.19 -1.29
N LYS A 3 4.66 10.92 -1.32
CA LYS A 3 6.06 10.48 -1.20
C LYS A 3 6.32 9.32 -2.15
N VAL A 4 7.31 9.47 -3.04
CA VAL A 4 7.85 8.32 -3.78
C VAL A 4 8.67 7.48 -2.82
N PHE A 5 8.45 6.16 -2.79
CA PHE A 5 9.12 5.27 -1.84
C PHE A 5 10.13 4.38 -2.57
N SER A 6 11.42 4.71 -2.43
CA SER A 6 12.55 3.93 -2.95
C SER A 6 12.46 3.59 -4.45
N GLY A 7 11.74 4.40 -5.23
CA GLY A 7 11.48 4.13 -6.65
C GLY A 7 10.52 2.96 -6.94
N LYS A 8 9.88 2.39 -5.90
CA LYS A 8 9.05 1.17 -6.00
C LYS A 8 7.56 1.42 -6.17
N GLY A 9 7.16 2.66 -5.92
CA GLY A 9 5.78 3.05 -5.71
C GLY A 9 5.71 4.35 -4.93
N PHE A 10 4.57 4.58 -4.29
CA PHE A 10 4.32 5.83 -3.59
C PHE A 10 3.47 5.64 -2.33
N GLN A 11 3.50 6.65 -1.48
CA GLN A 11 2.74 6.76 -0.25
C GLN A 11 1.93 8.05 -0.29
N ILE A 12 0.68 7.97 0.14
CA ILE A 12 -0.23 9.11 0.30
C ILE A 12 -0.66 9.17 1.75
N THR A 13 -0.31 10.26 2.43
CA THR A 13 -0.80 10.58 3.77
C THR A 13 -1.88 11.65 3.68
N PHE A 14 -3.05 11.37 4.24
CA PHE A 14 -4.18 12.28 4.28
C PHE A 14 -4.16 13.14 5.55
N GLU A 15 -4.86 14.27 5.53
CA GLU A 15 -4.98 15.19 6.68
C GLU A 15 -5.66 14.54 7.89
N ASN A 16 -6.41 13.46 7.67
CA ASN A 16 -7.01 12.65 8.74
C ASN A 16 -6.00 11.76 9.47
N GLY A 17 -4.70 11.85 9.15
CA GLY A 17 -3.64 11.10 9.82
C GLY A 17 -3.42 9.67 9.29
N TYR A 18 -4.16 9.22 8.28
CA TYR A 18 -3.94 7.89 7.68
C TYR A 18 -3.02 7.96 6.46
N THR A 19 -2.19 6.94 6.30
CA THR A 19 -1.36 6.72 5.12
C THR A 19 -1.78 5.45 4.40
N ILE A 20 -1.89 5.51 3.08
CA ILE A 20 -1.86 4.33 2.20
C ILE A 20 -0.52 4.29 1.46
N SER A 21 0.12 3.12 1.49
CA SER A 21 1.29 2.79 0.69
C SER A 21 0.86 1.93 -0.49
N THR A 22 1.44 2.17 -1.66
CA THR A 22 1.13 1.46 -2.89
C THR A 22 2.44 1.13 -3.59
N MET A 23 2.76 -0.17 -3.66
CA MET A 23 4.01 -0.68 -4.23
C MET A 23 3.70 -1.57 -5.43
N PHE A 24 4.47 -1.40 -6.50
CA PHE A 24 4.25 -2.13 -7.75
C PHE A 24 5.57 -2.51 -8.46
N ASP A 25 6.65 -2.61 -7.68
CA ASP A 25 7.96 -3.07 -8.13
C ASP A 25 8.17 -4.56 -7.77
N THR A 26 9.31 -5.12 -8.19
CA THR A 26 9.76 -6.47 -7.87
C THR A 26 9.71 -6.79 -6.36
N LEU A 27 9.49 -8.06 -6.06
CA LEU A 27 9.32 -8.63 -4.71
C LEU A 27 8.06 -8.19 -3.94
N ASN A 28 7.41 -7.08 -4.30
CA ASN A 28 6.07 -6.75 -3.78
C ASN A 28 5.02 -7.69 -4.37
N TYR A 29 3.93 -7.94 -3.67
CA TYR A 29 2.80 -8.76 -4.11
C TYR A 29 2.02 -8.09 -5.25
N CYS A 30 2.60 -8.09 -6.45
CA CYS A 30 2.01 -7.59 -7.70
C CYS A 30 2.48 -8.44 -8.88
N LYS A 31 2.07 -8.11 -10.11
CA LYS A 31 2.49 -8.84 -11.33
C LYS A 31 4.00 -8.74 -11.58
N ASN A 32 4.66 -7.71 -11.05
CA ASN A 32 6.11 -7.54 -11.15
C ASN A 32 6.91 -8.38 -10.12
N LYS A 33 6.24 -9.07 -9.17
CA LYS A 33 6.89 -9.78 -8.06
C LYS A 33 8.08 -10.65 -8.51
N GLU A 34 7.85 -11.48 -9.52
CA GLU A 34 8.78 -12.51 -10.01
C GLU A 34 9.88 -11.98 -10.94
N LEU A 35 9.77 -10.73 -11.42
CA LEU A 35 10.79 -10.11 -12.29
C LEU A 35 12.14 -9.96 -11.58
N GLY A 36 12.14 -9.86 -10.24
CA GLY A 36 13.36 -9.76 -9.43
C GLY A 36 13.98 -11.11 -9.03
N GLU A 37 13.25 -12.22 -9.13
CA GLU A 37 13.73 -13.55 -8.74
C GLU A 37 14.43 -14.28 -9.91
N THR A 38 14.06 -13.95 -11.14
CA THR A 38 14.58 -14.58 -12.37
C THR A 38 15.81 -13.88 -12.95
N SER A 39 16.13 -12.66 -12.52
CA SER A 39 17.33 -11.95 -12.95
C SER A 39 18.54 -12.43 -12.15
N TYR A 40 19.24 -13.44 -12.67
CA TYR A 40 20.64 -13.76 -12.32
C TYR A 40 21.59 -12.57 -12.59
N ASP A 41 21.08 -11.55 -13.28
CA ASP A 41 21.74 -10.31 -13.62
C ASP A 41 21.42 -9.23 -12.56
N LYS A 42 22.42 -8.88 -11.75
CA LYS A 42 22.37 -7.83 -10.71
C LYS A 42 22.18 -6.40 -11.29
N THR A 43 21.80 -6.29 -12.56
CA THR A 43 21.65 -5.05 -13.31
C THR A 43 20.20 -4.66 -13.56
N TYR A 44 19.20 -5.47 -13.13
CA TYR A 44 17.80 -5.05 -13.17
C TYR A 44 17.61 -3.86 -12.22
N LYS A 45 17.66 -2.65 -12.78
CA LYS A 45 17.50 -1.43 -12.02
C LYS A 45 16.03 -1.27 -11.71
N HIS A 46 15.64 -1.44 -10.45
CA HIS A 46 14.33 -1.06 -9.91
C HIS A 46 13.79 0.26 -10.47
N ALA A 47 14.70 1.20 -10.79
CA ALA A 47 14.41 2.50 -11.38
C ALA A 47 13.77 2.47 -12.79
N GLU A 48 13.70 1.33 -13.49
CA GLU A 48 13.10 1.23 -14.83
C GLU A 48 11.66 0.70 -14.82
N LEU A 49 11.20 0.10 -13.72
CA LEU A 49 9.82 -0.36 -13.59
C LEU A 49 8.91 0.79 -13.17
N THR A 50 8.23 1.36 -14.16
CA THR A 50 7.35 2.52 -13.95
C THR A 50 5.87 2.15 -13.86
N GLU A 51 5.51 0.89 -14.07
CA GLU A 51 4.11 0.44 -14.14
C GLU A 51 3.90 -1.02 -13.71
N CYS A 52 2.68 -1.33 -13.27
CA CYS A 52 2.17 -2.69 -13.05
C CYS A 52 0.64 -2.69 -13.13
N ILE A 53 0.03 -3.82 -13.52
CA ILE A 53 -1.43 -3.94 -13.62
C ILE A 53 -2.14 -4.03 -12.26
N ASN A 54 -1.38 -4.30 -11.20
CA ASN A 54 -1.88 -4.37 -9.83
C ASN A 54 -0.76 -3.97 -8.86
N ALA A 55 -1.12 -3.78 -7.60
CA ALA A 55 -0.20 -3.32 -6.56
C ALA A 55 -0.33 -4.16 -5.29
N GLU A 56 0.71 -4.08 -4.46
CA GLU A 56 0.62 -4.35 -3.04
C GLU A 56 0.26 -3.05 -2.32
N ILE A 57 -0.65 -3.10 -1.36
CA ILE A 57 -0.99 -1.96 -0.52
C ILE A 57 -0.82 -2.28 0.95
N ALA A 58 -0.59 -1.23 1.73
CA ALA A 58 -0.62 -1.28 3.18
C ALA A 58 -1.15 0.05 3.72
N ILE A 59 -1.96 0.01 4.78
CA ILE A 59 -2.62 1.18 5.35
C ILE A 59 -2.32 1.25 6.84
N TRP A 60 -1.98 2.44 7.32
CA TRP A 60 -1.76 2.68 8.74
C TRP A 60 -2.22 4.07 9.18
N GLU A 61 -2.58 4.17 10.46
CA GLU A 61 -2.75 5.45 11.15
C GLU A 61 -1.39 5.93 11.64
N ASN A 62 -1.00 7.16 11.34
CA ASN A 62 0.20 7.78 11.89
C ASN A 62 -0.15 8.44 13.23
N ASP A 63 0.76 8.38 14.20
CA ASP A 63 0.67 9.32 15.31
C ASP A 63 0.91 10.76 14.83
N LYS A 64 0.59 11.75 15.69
CA LYS A 64 0.67 13.18 15.34
C LYS A 64 2.05 13.64 14.88
N ASP A 65 3.09 12.89 15.24
CA ASP A 65 4.49 13.21 14.96
C ASP A 65 5.07 12.30 13.84
N GLY A 66 4.28 11.38 13.28
CA GLY A 66 4.69 10.42 12.26
C GLY A 66 5.64 9.31 12.75
N ASN A 67 5.77 9.13 14.07
CA ASN A 67 6.79 8.27 14.70
C ASN A 67 6.27 6.87 15.07
N ARG A 68 4.95 6.70 15.17
CA ARG A 68 4.29 5.42 15.40
C ARG A 68 3.21 5.20 14.36
N TYR A 69 3.04 3.94 13.99
CA TYR A 69 2.01 3.52 13.06
C TYR A 69 1.20 2.36 13.63
N LEU A 70 -0.12 2.43 13.48
CA LEU A 70 -1.02 1.31 13.71
C LEU A 70 -1.47 0.77 12.35
N TRP A 71 -1.14 -0.48 12.04
CA TRP A 71 -1.62 -1.14 10.83
C TRP A 71 -3.14 -1.30 10.87
N VAL A 72 -3.80 -0.85 9.81
CA VAL A 72 -5.26 -0.94 9.65
C VAL A 72 -5.66 -1.53 8.29
N THR A 73 -4.72 -2.08 7.53
CA THR A 73 -5.00 -2.76 6.24
C THR A 73 -6.06 -3.83 6.39
N LYS A 74 -5.99 -4.64 7.46
CA LYS A 74 -6.97 -5.70 7.76
C LYS A 74 -8.38 -5.15 7.95
N GLN A 75 -8.52 -4.07 8.72
CA GLN A 75 -9.80 -3.40 8.92
C GLN A 75 -10.36 -2.84 7.62
N ALA A 76 -9.49 -2.35 6.73
CA ALA A 76 -9.89 -1.88 5.41
C ALA A 76 -10.40 -3.03 4.55
N TYR A 77 -9.65 -4.14 4.51
CA TYR A 77 -10.03 -5.33 3.78
C TYR A 77 -11.38 -5.87 4.27
N GLU A 78 -11.54 -6.07 5.58
CA GLU A 78 -12.80 -6.55 6.17
C GLU A 78 -13.98 -5.63 5.87
N SER A 79 -13.77 -4.31 5.95
CA SER A 79 -14.82 -3.32 5.67
C SER A 79 -15.21 -3.25 4.19
N ILE A 80 -14.28 -3.54 3.28
CA ILE A 80 -14.48 -3.39 1.84
C ILE A 80 -14.94 -4.72 1.23
N GLU A 81 -14.30 -5.83 1.58
CA GLU A 81 -14.55 -7.14 1.00
C GLU A 81 -15.53 -8.00 1.83
N GLY A 82 -15.76 -7.65 3.10
CA GLY A 82 -16.67 -8.41 3.97
C GLY A 82 -16.13 -9.77 4.41
N GLU A 83 -14.81 -9.96 4.32
CA GLU A 83 -14.09 -11.19 4.62
C GLU A 83 -12.96 -10.93 5.63
N GLU A 84 -12.57 -11.96 6.38
CA GLU A 84 -11.44 -11.87 7.31
C GLU A 84 -10.13 -11.65 6.55
N ALA A 85 -9.35 -10.65 6.95
CA ALA A 85 -8.09 -10.34 6.31
C ALA A 85 -6.98 -11.30 6.76
N HIS A 86 -6.08 -11.66 5.84
CA HIS A 86 -5.05 -12.67 6.09
C HIS A 86 -3.67 -12.10 6.46
N ASP A 87 -3.38 -10.83 6.14
CA ASP A 87 -2.05 -10.22 6.32
C ASP A 87 -2.14 -8.70 6.56
N ASP A 88 -1.05 -8.08 7.02
CA ASP A 88 -0.94 -6.64 7.25
C ASP A 88 -0.78 -5.84 5.95
N VAL A 89 -0.58 -6.53 4.84
CA VAL A 89 -0.58 -5.99 3.47
C VAL A 89 -1.64 -6.72 2.63
N GLU A 90 -2.14 -6.06 1.59
CA GLU A 90 -3.01 -6.69 0.60
C GLU A 90 -2.30 -6.69 -0.76
N GLY A 91 -2.14 -7.88 -1.33
CA GLY A 91 -1.46 -8.09 -2.61
C GLY A 91 -2.39 -8.13 -3.81
N TRP A 92 -1.80 -7.99 -5.01
CA TRP A 92 -2.46 -8.10 -6.31
C TRP A 92 -3.73 -7.24 -6.46
N VAL A 93 -3.74 -6.09 -5.79
CA VAL A 93 -4.84 -5.12 -5.81
C VAL A 93 -4.95 -4.47 -7.19
N THR A 94 -6.05 -4.71 -7.89
CA THR A 94 -6.38 -4.03 -9.14
C THR A 94 -6.63 -2.55 -8.90
N THR A 95 -6.55 -1.71 -9.94
CA THR A 95 -6.80 -0.27 -9.82
C THR A 95 -8.20 0.06 -9.27
N ASP A 96 -9.22 -0.72 -9.63
CA ASP A 96 -10.59 -0.54 -9.11
C ASP A 96 -10.68 -0.85 -7.61
N LYS A 97 -10.04 -1.94 -7.17
CA LYS A 97 -9.96 -2.29 -5.75
C LYS A 97 -9.12 -1.26 -4.99
N TRP A 98 -8.04 -0.77 -5.58
CA TRP A 98 -7.20 0.29 -5.04
C TRP A 98 -8.00 1.59 -4.80
N LEU A 99 -8.89 1.96 -5.73
CA LEU A 99 -9.78 3.11 -5.56
C LEU A 99 -10.70 2.96 -4.33
N ARG A 100 -11.17 1.75 -4.03
CA ARG A 100 -11.98 1.49 -2.83
C ARG A 100 -11.16 1.70 -1.55
N TYR A 101 -9.91 1.23 -1.53
CA TYR A 101 -9.01 1.41 -0.38
C TYR A 101 -8.58 2.85 -0.15
N ILE A 102 -8.26 3.60 -1.21
CA ILE A 102 -7.88 5.00 -1.07
C ILE A 102 -9.07 5.83 -0.56
N ASN A 103 -10.29 5.58 -1.04
CA ASN A 103 -11.50 6.24 -0.53
C ASN A 103 -11.73 5.89 0.94
N TRP A 104 -11.64 4.62 1.30
CA TRP A 104 -11.75 4.19 2.70
C TRP A 104 -10.71 4.84 3.60
N THR A 105 -9.48 5.02 3.10
CA THR A 105 -8.38 5.66 3.84
C THR A 105 -8.65 7.16 3.99
N ALA A 106 -9.14 7.83 2.94
CA ALA A 106 -9.44 9.26 2.94
C ALA A 106 -10.66 9.62 3.81
N ASP A 107 -11.68 8.75 3.85
CA ASP A 107 -12.93 8.97 4.58
C ASP A 107 -12.83 8.61 6.06
N ARG A 108 -11.72 7.98 6.48
CA ARG A 108 -11.55 7.54 7.86
C ARG A 108 -11.45 8.74 8.80
N THR A 109 -12.17 8.68 9.91
CA THR A 109 -11.99 9.64 11.01
C THR A 109 -10.85 9.14 11.90
N ALA A 110 -9.81 9.96 12.12
CA ALA A 110 -8.82 9.71 13.18
C ALA A 110 -9.55 9.35 14.47
N GLY A 111 -9.07 8.33 15.19
CA GLY A 111 -9.79 7.72 16.30
C GLY A 111 -10.48 8.72 17.23
N VAL A 112 -11.82 8.66 17.25
CA VAL A 112 -12.68 9.30 18.28
C VAL A 112 -12.62 8.52 19.62
N ASN A 113 -11.83 7.44 19.69
CA ASN A 113 -11.61 6.71 20.93
C ASN A 113 -10.48 7.36 21.74
N LYS A 114 -10.82 8.44 22.44
CA LYS A 114 -10.14 8.90 23.66
C LYS A 114 -10.79 8.30 24.89
#